data_AF-A0A2V2XS86-F1
#
_entry.id   AF-A0A2V2XS86-F1
#
_cell.length_a   1.000
_cell.length_b   1.000
_cell.length_c   1.000
_cell.angle_alpha   90.00
_cell.angle_beta   90.00
_cell.angle_gamma   90.00
#
_symmetry.space_group_name_H-M   'P 1'
#
loop_
_entity.id
_entity.type
_entity.pdbx_description
1 polymer ?
#
loop_
_entity_poly.entity_id
_entity_poly.type
_entity_poly.pdbx_seq_one_letter_code
_entity_poly.pdbx_strand_id
1 'polypeptide(L)'
;MVGAMEVSIERVIKVGGDRWDVYVRLEKLGKTYRIYIPLLPRKPDKVSIEVLDEKRAIIRLFSGDSGVCTCELDLARLEGAKCLNISCSLGATWVAEESLIKSHIPGH
;
A
#
# COMPACT_ATOMS: atom_id res chain seq x y z
N MET A 1 -7.31 -20.03 -12.58
CA MET A 1 -6.94 -18.70 -13.11
C MET A 1 -7.00 -17.73 -11.94
N VAL A 2 -5.87 -17.19 -11.50
CA VAL A 2 -5.88 -16.08 -10.52
C VAL A 2 -6.24 -14.83 -11.30
N GLY A 3 -7.39 -14.23 -11.03
CA GLY A 3 -7.80 -12.99 -11.68
C GLY A 3 -6.82 -11.87 -11.35
N ALA A 4 -6.49 -11.03 -12.33
CA ALA A 4 -5.63 -9.87 -12.12
C ALA A 4 -6.20 -8.97 -11.00
N MET A 5 -5.32 -8.50 -10.12
CA MET A 5 -5.65 -7.46 -9.14
C MET A 5 -5.34 -6.09 -9.74
N GLU A 6 -6.30 -5.19 -9.69
CA GLU A 6 -6.09 -3.79 -10.04
C GLU A 6 -6.12 -2.92 -8.79
N VAL A 7 -5.20 -1.95 -8.72
CA VAL A 7 -5.05 -1.06 -7.55
C VAL A 7 -4.90 0.39 -8.01
N SER A 8 -5.59 1.31 -7.34
CA SER A 8 -5.52 2.74 -7.63
C SER A 8 -5.76 3.58 -6.39
N ILE A 9 -5.24 4.81 -6.36
CA ILE A 9 -5.54 5.77 -5.30
C ILE A 9 -6.91 6.40 -5.60
N GLU A 10 -7.91 6.15 -4.76
CA GLU A 10 -9.24 6.74 -4.89
C GLU A 10 -9.30 8.14 -4.25
N ARG A 11 -8.58 8.35 -3.14
CA ARG A 11 -8.56 9.65 -2.44
C ARG A 11 -7.31 9.81 -1.57
N VAL A 12 -6.81 11.04 -1.48
CA VAL A 12 -5.77 11.46 -0.52
C VAL A 12 -6.26 12.70 0.23
N ILE A 13 -6.12 12.72 1.55
CA ILE A 13 -6.61 13.79 2.44
C ILE A 13 -5.45 14.28 3.31
N LYS A 14 -5.22 15.59 3.40
CA LYS A 14 -4.30 16.17 4.39
C LYS A 14 -5.02 16.31 5.72
N VAL A 15 -4.48 15.76 6.81
CA VAL A 15 -5.18 15.70 8.11
C VAL A 15 -4.58 16.57 9.21
N GLY A 16 -3.32 16.97 9.10
CA GLY A 16 -2.69 17.91 10.03
C GLY A 16 -1.18 17.86 9.98
N GLY A 17 -0.50 18.99 10.21
CA GLY A 17 0.95 19.12 10.03
C GLY A 17 1.36 18.66 8.63
N ASP A 18 2.21 17.63 8.56
CA ASP A 18 2.64 16.97 7.31
C ASP A 18 2.02 15.57 7.13
N ARG A 19 0.94 15.25 7.86
CA ARG A 19 0.27 13.94 7.81
C ARG A 19 -0.87 13.86 6.79
N TRP A 20 -1.01 12.68 6.20
CA TRP A 20 -1.93 12.36 5.11
C TRP A 20 -2.64 11.02 5.35
N ASP A 21 -3.93 10.98 5.05
CA ASP A 21 -4.75 9.78 5.03
C ASP A 21 -5.09 9.41 3.58
N VAL A 22 -5.08 8.11 3.26
CA VAL A 22 -5.21 7.62 1.89
C VAL A 22 -6.24 6.51 1.80
N TYR A 23 -7.07 6.58 0.76
CA TYR A 23 -7.99 5.53 0.37
C TYR A 23 -7.53 4.93 -0.96
N VAL A 24 -7.12 3.67 -0.91
CA VAL A 24 -6.77 2.85 -2.07
C VAL A 24 -7.98 2.02 -2.46
N ARG A 25 -8.32 2.02 -3.75
CA ARG A 25 -9.26 1.08 -4.34
C ARG A 25 -8.49 -0.15 -4.78
N LEU A 26 -8.99 -1.33 -4.39
CA LEU A 26 -8.51 -2.63 -4.85
C LEU A 26 -9.66 -3.37 -5.53
N GLU A 27 -9.43 -3.92 -6.72
CA GLU A 27 -10.38 -4.77 -7.41
C GLU A 27 -9.83 -6.20 -7.52
N LYS A 28 -10.62 -7.18 -7.04
CA LYS A 28 -10.27 -8.61 -7.03
C LYS A 28 -11.53 -9.42 -7.32
N LEU A 29 -11.49 -10.28 -8.33
CA LEU A 29 -12.59 -11.19 -8.72
C LEU A 29 -13.93 -10.45 -8.94
N GLY A 30 -13.90 -9.29 -9.60
CA GLY A 30 -15.09 -8.47 -9.88
C GLY A 30 -15.70 -7.78 -8.65
N LYS A 31 -15.02 -7.79 -7.50
CA LYS A 31 -15.41 -7.08 -6.27
C LYS A 31 -14.44 -5.93 -6.00
N THR A 32 -14.99 -4.76 -5.69
CA THR A 32 -14.24 -3.57 -5.26
C THR A 32 -14.15 -3.51 -3.74
N TYR A 33 -12.95 -3.28 -3.23
CA TYR A 33 -12.64 -3.09 -1.81
C TYR A 33 -11.99 -1.72 -1.63
N ARG A 34 -12.27 -1.07 -0.50
CA ARG A 34 -11.55 0.14 -0.07
C ARG A 34 -10.57 -0.21 1.03
N ILE A 35 -9.35 0.28 0.89
CA ILE A 35 -8.27 0.12 1.86
C ILE A 35 -7.91 1.52 2.34
N TYR A 36 -8.05 1.72 3.64
CA TYR A 36 -7.77 2.98 4.32
C TYR A 36 -6.43 2.88 5.04
N ILE A 37 -5.55 3.84 4.76
CA ILE A 37 -4.17 3.90 5.24
C ILE A 37 -3.97 5.27 5.91
N PRO A 38 -3.97 5.34 7.26
CA PRO A 38 -3.93 6.61 7.99
C PRO A 38 -2.50 7.12 8.29
N LEU A 39 -2.39 8.42 8.56
CA LEU A 39 -1.26 9.11 9.19
C LEU A 39 0.11 9.00 8.48
N LEU A 40 0.12 8.81 7.16
CA LEU A 40 1.34 8.82 6.34
C LEU A 40 2.06 10.18 6.46
N PRO A 41 3.38 10.24 6.69
CA PRO A 41 4.10 11.51 6.83
C PRO A 41 4.44 12.23 5.51
N ARG A 42 4.00 11.69 4.37
CA ARG A 42 4.08 12.32 3.04
C ARG A 42 2.86 11.93 2.22
N LYS A 43 2.56 12.73 1.20
CA LYS A 43 1.50 12.46 0.22
C LYS A 43 2.01 11.43 -0.80
N PRO A 44 1.29 10.32 -1.06
CA PRO A 44 1.56 9.49 -2.22
C PRO A 44 0.96 10.09 -3.50
N ASP A 45 1.66 9.82 -4.60
CA ASP A 45 1.24 10.13 -5.97
C ASP A 45 1.01 8.86 -6.80
N LYS A 46 1.55 7.71 -6.39
CA LYS A 46 1.34 6.40 -7.04
C LYS A 46 1.13 5.29 -6.01
N VAL A 47 0.50 4.20 -6.45
CA VAL A 47 0.34 2.95 -5.70
C VAL A 47 0.68 1.75 -6.60
N SER A 48 1.26 0.70 -6.04
CA SER A 48 1.35 -0.62 -6.66
C SER A 48 0.96 -1.70 -5.66
N ILE A 49 0.63 -2.89 -6.16
CA ILE A 49 0.35 -4.08 -5.36
C ILE A 49 1.14 -5.27 -5.90
N GLU A 50 1.69 -6.07 -5.01
CA GLU A 50 2.38 -7.31 -5.30
C GLU A 50 1.72 -8.44 -4.50
N VAL A 51 1.25 -9.50 -5.15
CA VAL A 51 0.70 -10.67 -4.47
C VAL A 51 1.83 -11.64 -4.19
N LEU A 52 2.11 -11.90 -2.91
CA LEU A 52 3.17 -12.83 -2.49
C LEU A 52 2.67 -14.27 -2.47
N ASP A 53 1.45 -14.48 -1.99
CA ASP A 53 0.79 -15.78 -1.90
C ASP A 53 -0.74 -15.60 -1.87
N GLU A 54 -1.50 -16.71 -1.76
CA GLU A 54 -2.97 -16.68 -1.77
C GLU A 54 -3.59 -15.88 -0.62
N LYS A 55 -2.83 -15.63 0.45
CA LYS A 55 -3.26 -14.96 1.69
C LYS A 55 -2.69 -13.56 1.84
N ARG A 56 -1.61 -13.19 1.15
CA ARG A 56 -0.89 -11.93 1.39
C ARG A 56 -0.56 -11.16 0.12
N ALA A 57 -0.81 -9.86 0.17
CA ALA A 57 -0.31 -8.90 -0.79
C ALA A 57 0.39 -7.73 -0.10
N ILE A 58 1.34 -7.11 -0.80
CA ILE A 58 2.08 -5.93 -0.37
C ILE A 58 1.60 -4.74 -1.20
N ILE A 59 1.06 -3.72 -0.54
CA ILE A 59 0.74 -2.44 -1.14
C ILE A 59 1.94 -1.51 -0.93
N ARG A 60 2.43 -0.92 -2.02
CA ARG A 60 3.47 0.13 -1.98
C ARG A 60 2.87 1.45 -2.41
N LEU A 61 3.11 2.49 -1.62
CA LEU A 61 2.73 3.88 -1.89
C LEU A 61 4.00 4.67 -2.19
N PHE A 62 4.03 5.43 -3.28
CA PHE A 62 5.19 6.20 -3.73
C PHE A 62 4.90 7.69 -3.75
N SER A 63 5.87 8.53 -3.39
CA SER A 63 5.80 9.99 -3.40
C SER A 63 6.71 10.58 -4.46
N GLY A 64 6.39 11.79 -4.94
CA GLY A 64 7.16 12.47 -5.99
C GLY A 64 8.63 12.77 -5.68
N ASP A 65 9.07 12.65 -4.43
CA ASP A 65 10.47 12.75 -3.99
C ASP A 65 11.17 11.38 -3.85
N SER A 66 10.72 10.40 -4.64
CA SER A 66 11.21 9.01 -4.64
C SER A 66 11.07 8.31 -3.29
N GLY A 67 10.16 8.75 -2.42
CA GLY A 67 9.86 8.01 -1.20
C GLY A 67 8.98 6.79 -1.49
N VAL A 68 9.13 5.73 -0.70
CA VAL A 68 8.19 4.60 -0.67
C VAL A 68 7.74 4.25 0.76
N CYS A 69 6.47 3.86 0.89
CA CYS A 69 5.86 3.31 2.10
C CYS A 69 5.19 1.96 1.78
N THR A 70 5.44 0.94 2.62
CA THR A 70 5.06 -0.46 2.35
C THR A 70 4.10 -0.95 3.42
N CYS A 71 2.96 -1.51 3.01
CA CYS A 71 1.85 -1.88 3.88
C CYS A 71 1.36 -3.29 3.51
N GLU A 72 1.26 -4.20 4.48
CA GLU A 72 0.85 -5.59 4.25
C GLU A 72 -0.67 -5.73 4.30
N LEU A 73 -1.23 -6.49 3.34
CA LEU A 73 -2.65 -6.78 3.21
C LEU A 73 -2.89 -8.29 3.31
N ASP A 74 -3.57 -8.70 4.38
CA ASP A 74 -4.18 -10.02 4.49
C ASP A 74 -5.41 -10.11 3.57
N LEU A 75 -5.30 -10.95 2.54
CA LEU A 75 -6.30 -11.16 1.50
C LEU A 75 -7.52 -11.92 1.99
N ALA A 76 -7.42 -12.69 3.08
CA ALA A 76 -8.57 -13.37 3.68
C ALA A 76 -9.50 -12.36 4.37
N ARG A 77 -8.96 -11.26 4.90
CA ARG A 77 -9.76 -10.18 5.53
C ARG A 77 -10.62 -9.39 4.55
N LEU A 78 -10.28 -9.39 3.25
CA LEU A 78 -11.10 -8.76 2.21
C LEU A 78 -12.52 -9.37 2.15
N GLU A 79 -12.64 -10.68 2.32
CA GLU A 79 -13.94 -11.36 2.20
C GLU A 79 -14.91 -11.00 3.32
N GLY A 80 -14.39 -10.59 4.49
CA GLY A 80 -15.17 -10.17 5.65
C GLY A 80 -15.53 -8.67 5.68
N ALA A 81 -14.91 -7.80 4.88
CA ALA A 81 -15.10 -6.35 4.98
C ALA A 81 -14.91 -5.58 3.66
N LYS A 82 -15.89 -4.73 3.32
CA LYS A 82 -15.81 -3.81 2.17
C LYS A 82 -14.81 -2.64 2.36
N CYS A 83 -14.45 -2.36 3.61
CA CYS A 83 -13.47 -1.35 3.98
C CYS A 83 -12.50 -1.95 5.01
N LEU A 84 -11.20 -1.89 4.72
CA LEU A 84 -10.15 -2.35 5.62
C LEU A 84 -9.28 -1.16 6.04
N ASN A 85 -9.14 -0.95 7.35
CA ASN A 85 -8.08 -0.11 7.90
C ASN A 85 -6.81 -0.95 8.01
N ILE A 86 -5.73 -0.56 7.33
CA ILE A 86 -4.40 -1.14 7.50
C ILE A 86 -3.41 -0.03 7.84
N SER A 87 -2.55 -0.29 8.82
CA SER A 87 -1.37 0.54 9.08
C SER A 87 -0.18 -0.09 8.40
N CYS A 88 0.66 0.72 7.79
CA CYS A 88 1.99 0.31 7.33
C CYS A 88 2.88 0.03 8.55
N SER A 89 3.88 -0.85 8.41
CA SER A 89 4.64 -1.41 9.53
C SER A 89 5.22 -0.33 10.46
N LEU A 90 5.30 -0.60 11.77
CA LEU A 90 6.08 0.26 12.69
C LEU A 90 7.55 0.30 12.21
N GLY A 91 8.04 1.50 11.88
CA GLY A 91 9.32 1.68 11.18
C GLY A 91 9.20 1.97 9.67
N ALA A 92 7.99 1.98 9.10
CA ALA A 92 7.70 2.47 7.75
C ALA A 92 7.75 4.01 7.66
N THR A 93 8.87 4.59 8.10
CA THR A 93 9.35 5.86 7.54
C THR A 93 9.33 5.77 6.02
N TRP A 94 9.00 6.87 5.34
CA TRP A 94 9.16 6.94 3.90
C TRP A 94 10.64 6.78 3.56
N VAL A 95 11.00 5.62 3.02
CA VAL A 95 12.37 5.30 2.65
C VAL A 95 12.62 5.90 1.26
N ALA A 96 13.70 6.63 1.08
CA ALA A 96 14.11 7.07 -0.26
C ALA A 96 14.46 5.83 -1.10
N GLU A 97 13.90 5.75 -2.30
CA GLU A 97 13.98 4.61 -3.21
C GLU A 97 15.36 4.55 -3.90
N GLU A 98 16.40 4.24 -3.12
CA GLU A 98 17.78 4.12 -3.60
C GLU A 98 18.04 2.71 -4.16
N SER A 99 17.17 2.26 -5.07
CA SER A 99 16.89 0.84 -5.44
C SER A 99 16.16 0.01 -4.36
N LEU A 100 15.58 0.69 -3.37
CA LEU A 100 14.67 0.15 -2.34
C LEU A 100 15.27 -0.71 -1.18
N ILE A 101 16.52 -0.65 -0.71
CA ILE A 101 17.76 0.04 -1.13
C ILE A 101 18.85 -1.00 -1.47
N LYS A 102 18.83 -2.17 -0.84
CA LYS A 102 19.78 -3.29 -1.06
C LYS A 102 19.18 -4.69 -0.86
N SER A 103 17.87 -4.80 -0.62
CA SER A 103 17.19 -6.04 -0.19
C SER A 103 16.88 -7.03 -1.33
N HIS A 104 17.60 -6.95 -2.45
CA HIS A 104 17.69 -7.99 -3.48
C HIS A 104 19.14 -8.48 -3.69
N ILE A 105 20.07 -8.13 -2.77
CA ILE A 105 21.43 -8.68 -2.76
C ILE A 105 21.55 -9.78 -1.69
N PRO A 106 21.38 -11.06 -2.04
CA PRO A 106 21.99 -12.14 -1.28
C PRO A 106 23.50 -12.11 -1.57
N GLY A 107 24.30 -11.62 -0.62
CA GLY A 107 25.76 -11.63 -0.73
C GLY A 107 26.42 -10.27 -0.54
N HIS A 108 26.48 -9.83 0.72
CA HIS A 108 27.65 -9.20 1.31
C HIS A 108 27.75 -9.63 2.78
#